data_AF-A0A0A7FU50-F1
#
_entry.id   AF-A0A0A7FU50-F1
#
_cell.length_a   1.000
_cell.length_b   1.000
_cell.length_c   1.000
_cell.angle_alpha   90.00
_cell.angle_beta   90.00
_cell.angle_gamma   90.00
#
_symmetry.space_group_name_H-M   'P 1'
#
loop_
_entity.id
_entity.type
_entity.pdbx_description
1 polymer ?
#
loop_
_entity_poly.entity_id
_entity_poly.type
_entity_poly.pdbx_seq_one_letter_code
_entity_poly.pdbx_strand_id
1 'polypeptide(L)'
;MDGEILENYLLDCEEFENLLKDREDYFDFTESSAWDLETIPRSSIIRFDSTFNIPSEFDMLDLINQFKPMLIKSIDTNSKEESEMLKGLLGKESTKIPIFIENEHEFPNRLGFAKINSNYLCCDINGLEDFENESVTIIAKLISKKDVKNESVIVYDVMKDLFSMSRAIRRQLQSDEIEGINNISIDENFMTLEVLAIYQ
;
A
#
# COMPACT_ATOMS: atom_id res chain seq x y z
N MET A 1 28.73 23.84 -19.05
CA MET A 1 27.88 24.04 -17.87
C MET A 1 27.19 22.73 -17.66
N ASP A 2 27.71 21.93 -16.74
CA ASP A 2 27.00 20.74 -16.29
C ASP A 2 25.86 21.28 -15.41
N GLY A 3 24.62 21.13 -15.88
CA GLY A 3 23.46 21.53 -15.12
C GLY A 3 23.34 20.63 -13.90
N GLU A 4 23.23 21.21 -12.71
CA GLU A 4 22.84 20.45 -11.52
C GLU A 4 21.38 20.05 -11.67
N ILE A 5 21.09 18.76 -11.50
CA ILE A 5 19.71 18.27 -11.41
C ILE A 5 19.17 18.80 -10.08
N LEU A 6 18.13 19.62 -10.16
CA LEU A 6 17.46 20.16 -8.98
C LEU A 6 16.34 19.18 -8.62
N GLU A 7 16.57 18.35 -7.58
CA GLU A 7 15.55 17.44 -7.07
C GLU A 7 14.43 18.26 -6.41
N ASN A 8 13.28 18.34 -7.07
CA ASN A 8 12.09 18.99 -6.55
C ASN A 8 10.85 18.13 -6.83
N TYR A 9 10.54 17.23 -5.89
CA TYR A 9 9.44 16.29 -6.00
C TYR A 9 8.06 16.95 -6.21
N LEU A 10 7.86 18.18 -5.72
CA LEU A 10 6.61 18.91 -5.97
C LEU A 10 6.51 19.36 -7.43
N LEU A 11 7.64 19.80 -8.02
CA LEU A 11 7.69 20.10 -9.45
C LEU A 11 7.46 18.83 -10.29
N ASP A 12 8.04 17.69 -9.87
CA ASP A 12 7.83 16.41 -10.54
C ASP A 12 6.35 15.97 -10.49
N CYS A 13 5.68 16.17 -9.35
CA CYS A 13 4.23 15.94 -9.22
C CYS A 13 3.42 16.87 -10.14
N GLU A 14 3.75 18.16 -10.18
CA GLU A 14 3.07 19.12 -11.06
C GLU A 14 3.24 18.75 -12.55
N GLU A 15 4.45 18.38 -12.96
CA GLU A 15 4.72 17.90 -14.32
C GLU A 15 3.93 16.62 -14.63
N PHE A 16 3.89 15.68 -13.69
CA PHE A 16 3.11 14.46 -13.83
C PHE A 16 1.61 14.74 -13.97
N GLU A 17 1.04 15.60 -13.13
CA GLU A 17 -0.36 16.02 -13.21
C GLU A 17 -0.68 16.70 -14.54
N ASN A 18 0.21 17.57 -15.03
CA ASN A 18 0.04 18.23 -16.31
C ASN A 18 -0.01 17.23 -17.48
N LEU A 19 0.73 16.12 -17.40
CA LEU A 19 0.64 15.02 -18.38
C LEU A 19 -0.67 14.23 -18.29
N LEU A 20 -1.39 14.31 -17.16
CA LEU A 20 -2.65 13.59 -16.95
C LEU A 20 -3.89 14.38 -17.42
N LYS A 21 -3.87 15.72 -17.39
CA LYS A 21 -5.03 16.59 -17.63
C LYS A 21 -5.81 16.30 -18.91
N ASP A 22 -5.14 15.92 -20.00
CA ASP A 22 -5.77 15.67 -21.30
C ASP A 22 -6.16 14.21 -21.52
N ARG A 23 -6.00 13.34 -20.51
CA ARG A 23 -6.28 11.91 -20.63
C ARG A 23 -7.74 11.61 -20.30
N GLU A 24 -8.38 10.82 -21.15
CA GLU A 24 -9.76 10.34 -20.93
C GLU A 24 -9.90 9.39 -19.72
N ASP A 25 -8.81 8.77 -19.28
CA ASP A 25 -8.76 7.86 -18.13
C ASP A 25 -8.31 8.54 -16.83
N TYR A 26 -8.27 9.87 -16.80
CA TYR A 26 -7.95 10.67 -15.62
C TYR A 26 -9.18 11.41 -15.09
N PHE A 27 -9.45 11.25 -13.79
CA PHE A 27 -10.59 11.85 -13.11
C PHE A 27 -10.12 12.64 -11.88
N ASP A 28 -10.24 13.96 -11.95
CA ASP A 28 -9.84 14.86 -10.88
C ASP A 28 -11.05 15.27 -10.04
N PHE A 29 -11.15 14.74 -8.83
CA PHE A 29 -12.20 15.05 -7.87
C PHE A 29 -11.96 16.38 -7.14
N THR A 30 -10.73 16.91 -7.17
CA THR A 30 -10.41 18.21 -6.54
C THR A 30 -10.96 19.39 -7.35
N GLU A 31 -11.09 19.23 -8.68
CA GLU A 31 -11.62 20.26 -9.57
C GLU A 31 -13.14 20.12 -9.80
N SER A 32 -13.71 18.92 -9.62
CA SER A 32 -15.12 18.66 -9.83
C SER A 32 -15.65 17.51 -8.98
N SER A 33 -16.67 17.78 -8.17
CA SER A 33 -17.43 16.77 -7.42
C SER A 33 -18.52 16.07 -8.25
N ALA A 34 -18.49 16.22 -9.58
CA ALA A 34 -19.52 15.65 -10.48
C ALA A 34 -19.21 14.21 -10.92
N TRP A 35 -18.04 13.67 -10.58
CA TRP A 35 -17.65 12.32 -10.95
C TRP A 35 -18.32 11.29 -10.05
N ASP A 36 -18.96 10.29 -10.64
CA ASP A 36 -19.50 9.14 -9.90
C ASP A 36 -18.49 7.99 -9.93
N LEU A 37 -17.86 7.70 -8.78
CA LEU A 37 -16.91 6.60 -8.62
C LEU A 37 -17.45 5.27 -9.15
N GLU A 38 -18.76 4.99 -9.01
CA GLU A 38 -19.35 3.74 -9.48
C GLU A 38 -19.26 3.58 -11.00
N THR A 39 -19.27 4.70 -11.73
CA THR A 39 -19.16 4.72 -13.20
C THR A 39 -17.72 4.73 -13.71
N ILE A 40 -16.75 5.10 -12.86
CA ILE A 40 -15.33 5.16 -13.26
C ILE A 40 -14.80 3.76 -13.64
N PRO A 41 -14.20 3.60 -14.84
CA PRO A 41 -13.62 2.33 -15.27
C PRO A 41 -12.44 1.90 -14.41
N ARG A 42 -12.20 0.59 -14.34
CA ARG A 42 -10.95 0.06 -13.78
C ARG A 42 -9.77 0.52 -14.61
N SER A 43 -8.61 0.65 -13.97
CA SER A 43 -7.36 1.17 -14.50
C SER A 43 -7.31 2.68 -14.75
N SER A 44 -8.40 3.40 -14.49
CA SER A 44 -8.40 4.87 -14.51
C SER A 44 -7.53 5.42 -13.37
N ILE A 45 -6.98 6.61 -13.58
CA ILE A 45 -6.26 7.38 -12.58
C ILE A 45 -7.24 8.38 -11.96
N ILE A 46 -7.27 8.44 -10.64
CA ILE A 46 -8.11 9.35 -9.88
C ILE A 46 -7.21 10.23 -9.01
N ARG A 47 -7.57 11.51 -8.88
CA ARG A 47 -6.94 12.46 -7.95
C ARG A 47 -8.00 13.00 -6.99
N PHE A 48 -7.69 13.04 -5.71
CA PHE A 48 -8.61 13.47 -4.66
C PHE A 48 -7.84 13.89 -3.40
N ASP A 49 -8.47 14.74 -2.59
CA ASP A 49 -7.96 15.10 -1.27
C ASP A 49 -8.63 14.21 -0.22
N SER A 50 -7.84 13.68 0.71
CA SER A 50 -8.34 12.79 1.77
C SER A 50 -7.37 12.71 2.95
N THR A 51 -7.84 12.15 4.06
CA THR A 51 -6.98 11.54 5.07
C THR A 51 -6.82 10.04 4.77
N PHE A 52 -5.82 9.41 5.38
CA PHE A 52 -5.62 7.97 5.36
C PHE A 52 -5.15 7.50 6.73
N ASN A 53 -5.28 6.21 7.03
CA ASN A 53 -4.73 5.63 8.25
C ASN A 53 -3.98 4.33 7.96
N ILE A 54 -2.94 4.06 8.75
CA ILE A 54 -2.31 2.74 8.80
C ILE A 54 -3.08 1.92 9.84
N PRO A 55 -3.49 0.68 9.54
CA PRO A 55 -4.20 -0.13 10.50
C PRO A 55 -3.30 -0.52 11.67
N SER A 56 -3.79 -0.43 12.90
CA SER A 56 -3.06 -0.79 14.13
C SER A 56 -2.53 -2.23 14.14
N GLU A 57 -3.17 -3.14 13.40
CA GLU A 57 -2.70 -4.50 13.19
C GLU A 57 -1.33 -4.54 12.51
N PHE A 58 -0.95 -3.47 11.81
CA PHE A 58 0.34 -3.32 11.16
C PHE A 58 1.47 -2.96 12.13
N ASP A 59 1.20 -2.38 13.31
CA ASP A 59 2.25 -1.99 14.28
C ASP A 59 3.15 -3.17 14.66
N MET A 60 2.54 -4.32 14.97
CA MET A 60 3.29 -5.54 15.28
C MET A 60 4.03 -6.07 14.04
N LEU A 61 3.43 -5.92 12.85
CA LEU A 61 4.06 -6.35 11.59
C LEU A 61 5.27 -5.49 11.25
N ASP A 62 5.22 -4.19 11.54
CA ASP A 62 6.35 -3.29 11.38
C ASP A 62 7.47 -3.60 12.38
N LEU A 63 7.14 -3.84 13.65
CA LEU A 63 8.11 -4.31 14.63
C LEU A 63 8.82 -5.56 14.13
N ILE A 64 8.07 -6.54 13.61
CA ILE A 64 8.64 -7.75 13.00
C ILE A 64 9.58 -7.38 11.84
N ASN A 65 9.21 -6.45 10.97
CA ASN A 65 10.08 -5.98 9.89
C ASN A 65 11.41 -5.43 10.40
N GLN A 66 11.36 -4.59 11.44
CA GLN A 66 12.55 -3.99 12.04
C GLN A 66 13.47 -5.07 12.63
N PHE A 67 12.91 -6.14 13.21
CA PHE A 67 13.68 -7.25 13.78
C PHE A 67 14.05 -8.35 12.79
N LYS A 68 13.48 -8.39 11.57
CA LYS A 68 13.82 -9.39 10.54
C LYS A 68 15.32 -9.58 10.35
N PRO A 69 16.16 -8.53 10.22
CA PRO A 69 17.61 -8.71 10.04
C PRO A 69 18.29 -9.42 11.22
N MET A 70 17.79 -9.24 12.45
CA MET A 70 18.28 -9.95 13.63
C MET A 70 17.80 -11.41 13.65
N LEU A 71 16.51 -11.64 13.37
CA LEU A 71 15.94 -12.98 13.26
C LEU A 71 16.72 -13.82 12.24
N ILE A 72 17.04 -13.25 11.07
CA ILE A 72 17.86 -13.88 10.03
C ILE A 72 19.23 -14.31 10.56
N LYS A 73 19.88 -13.45 11.35
CA LYS A 73 21.21 -13.73 11.91
C LYS A 73 21.19 -14.79 13.01
N SER A 74 20.06 -14.94 13.70
CA SER A 74 19.88 -15.89 14.79
C SER A 74 19.41 -17.28 14.36
N ILE A 75 18.94 -17.46 13.13
CA ILE A 75 18.53 -18.77 12.62
C ILE A 75 19.80 -19.60 12.36
N ASP A 76 19.99 -20.63 13.19
CA ASP A 76 21.03 -21.64 12.99
C ASP A 76 20.56 -22.61 11.91
N THR A 77 20.94 -22.36 10.66
CA THR A 77 20.54 -23.20 9.53
C THR A 77 21.41 -24.44 9.46
N ASN A 78 20.80 -25.61 9.29
CA ASN A 78 21.52 -26.89 9.21
C ASN A 78 22.23 -27.08 7.85
N SER A 79 21.96 -26.21 6.87
CA SER A 79 22.56 -26.27 5.54
C SER A 79 22.72 -24.87 4.90
N LYS A 80 23.68 -24.76 3.97
CA LYS A 80 23.87 -23.54 3.15
C LYS A 80 22.63 -23.24 2.28
N GLU A 81 21.95 -24.27 1.79
CA GLU A 81 20.74 -24.13 0.96
C GLU A 81 19.56 -23.56 1.75
N GLU A 82 19.35 -23.98 3.00
CA GLU A 82 18.38 -23.32 3.90
C GLU A 82 18.73 -21.85 4.15
N SER A 83 20.02 -21.56 4.37
CA SER A 83 20.49 -20.18 4.59
C SER A 83 20.24 -19.28 3.39
N GLU A 84 20.50 -19.76 2.17
CA GLU A 84 20.26 -19.01 0.93
C GLU A 84 18.77 -18.84 0.65
N MET A 85 17.94 -19.86 0.91
CA MET A 85 16.49 -19.78 0.73
C MET A 85 15.86 -18.79 1.72
N LEU A 86 16.28 -18.81 2.99
CA LEU A 86 15.83 -17.88 4.03
C LEU A 86 16.29 -16.44 3.75
N LYS A 87 17.53 -16.24 3.29
CA LYS A 87 18.02 -14.92 2.85
C LYS A 87 17.25 -14.40 1.64
N GLY A 88 16.85 -15.27 0.69
CA GLY A 88 16.02 -14.89 -0.45
C GLY A 88 14.57 -14.54 -0.10
N LEU A 89 14.02 -15.15 0.96
CA LEU A 89 12.69 -14.86 1.48
C LEU A 89 12.68 -13.56 2.31
N LEU A 90 13.70 -13.36 3.14
CA LEU A 90 13.75 -12.28 4.14
C LEU A 90 14.59 -11.07 3.70
N GLY A 91 15.33 -11.16 2.59
CA GLY A 91 16.19 -10.10 2.06
C GLY A 91 15.53 -9.17 1.03
N LYS A 92 14.22 -9.30 0.78
CA LYS A 92 13.47 -8.34 -0.05
C LYS A 92 12.97 -7.20 0.83
N GLU A 93 13.63 -6.05 0.75
CA GLU A 93 13.39 -4.85 1.57
C GLU A 93 12.09 -4.09 1.23
N SER A 94 11.21 -4.59 0.37
CA SER A 94 9.96 -3.89 0.07
C SER A 94 8.89 -4.28 1.10
N THR A 95 8.84 -3.59 2.23
CA THR A 95 7.69 -3.66 3.12
C THR A 95 6.52 -2.99 2.42
N LYS A 96 5.40 -3.72 2.29
CA LYS A 96 4.15 -3.14 1.84
C LYS A 96 3.41 -2.60 3.05
N ILE A 97 3.21 -1.30 3.12
CA ILE A 97 2.48 -0.64 4.19
C ILE A 97 1.01 -0.57 3.73
N PRO A 98 0.07 -1.26 4.40
CA PRO A 98 -1.35 -1.12 4.12
C PRO A 98 -1.83 0.25 4.58
N ILE A 99 -2.58 0.95 3.74
CA ILE A 99 -3.31 2.16 4.15
C ILE A 99 -4.77 2.04 3.80
N PHE A 100 -5.59 2.65 4.64
CA PHE A 100 -7.02 2.83 4.46
C PHE A 100 -7.33 4.30 4.22
N ILE A 101 -8.21 4.58 3.28
CA ILE A 101 -8.54 5.93 2.83
C ILE A 101 -10.04 6.10 2.99
N GLU A 102 -10.44 6.93 3.94
CA GLU A 102 -11.83 7.25 4.21
C GLU A 102 -12.19 8.57 3.52
N ASN A 103 -13.02 8.49 2.47
CA ASN A 103 -13.51 9.67 1.77
C ASN A 103 -14.98 9.49 1.41
N GLU A 104 -15.85 9.69 2.41
CA GLU A 104 -17.30 9.55 2.25
C GLU A 104 -17.92 10.59 1.31
N HIS A 105 -17.21 11.68 1.00
CA HIS A 105 -17.70 12.70 0.08
C HIS A 105 -17.59 12.23 -1.38
N GLU A 106 -16.41 11.79 -1.81
CA GLU A 106 -16.17 11.37 -3.19
C GLU A 106 -16.46 9.88 -3.41
N PHE A 107 -16.30 9.05 -2.39
CA PHE A 107 -16.40 7.59 -2.46
C PHE A 107 -17.45 7.05 -1.45
N PRO A 108 -18.72 7.47 -1.55
CA PRO A 108 -19.72 7.13 -0.55
C PRO A 108 -19.90 5.61 -0.43
N ASN A 109 -19.90 5.10 0.80
CA ASN A 109 -20.04 3.66 1.10
C ASN A 109 -18.91 2.78 0.56
N ARG A 110 -17.72 3.33 0.27
CA ARG A 110 -16.54 2.54 -0.09
C ARG A 110 -15.29 3.01 0.63
N LEU A 111 -14.66 2.08 1.33
CA LEU A 111 -13.32 2.26 1.86
C LEU A 111 -12.27 2.20 0.72
N GLY A 112 -11.36 3.15 0.66
CA GLY A 112 -10.17 3.04 -0.17
C GLY A 112 -9.13 2.16 0.52
N PHE A 113 -8.51 1.23 -0.20
CA PHE A 113 -7.42 0.40 0.32
C PHE A 113 -6.25 0.39 -0.65
N ALA A 114 -5.04 0.68 -0.13
CA ALA A 114 -3.81 0.60 -0.90
C ALA A 114 -2.70 -0.10 -0.11
N LYS A 115 -1.65 -0.50 -0.85
CA LYS A 115 -0.41 -1.02 -0.29
C LYS A 115 0.75 -0.20 -0.82
N ILE A 116 1.27 0.69 0.02
CA ILE A 116 2.41 1.53 -0.32
C ILE A 116 3.69 0.70 -0.20
N ASN A 117 4.56 0.78 -1.19
CA ASN A 117 5.89 0.20 -1.09
C ASN A 117 6.82 1.19 -0.39
N SER A 118 7.36 0.81 0.76
CA SER A 118 8.28 1.65 1.55
C SER A 118 9.48 2.16 0.73
N ASN A 119 9.90 1.43 -0.30
CA ASN A 119 11.03 1.80 -1.16
C ASN A 119 10.78 3.04 -2.03
N TYR A 120 9.53 3.49 -2.16
CA TYR A 120 9.16 4.65 -2.96
C TYR A 120 8.73 5.86 -2.11
N LEU A 121 8.78 5.74 -0.79
CA LEU A 121 8.49 6.84 0.12
C LEU A 121 9.71 7.76 0.28
N CYS A 122 9.44 9.06 0.40
CA CYS A 122 10.45 10.06 0.75
C CYS A 122 10.67 10.18 2.28
N CYS A 123 9.84 9.49 3.07
CA CYS A 123 9.90 9.40 4.52
C CYS A 123 9.94 7.93 4.97
N ASP A 124 10.31 7.71 6.23
CA ASP A 124 10.12 6.42 6.88
C ASP A 124 8.66 6.24 7.35
N ILE A 125 8.36 5.10 7.97
CA ILE A 125 7.00 4.79 8.43
C ILE A 125 6.52 5.79 9.49
N ASN A 126 7.38 6.17 10.44
CA ASN A 126 7.03 7.17 11.47
C ASN A 126 6.67 8.50 10.81
N GLY A 127 7.45 8.94 9.82
CA GLY A 127 7.14 10.14 9.07
C GLY A 127 5.89 10.02 8.20
N LEU A 128 5.48 8.81 7.81
CA LEU A 128 4.20 8.58 7.14
C LEU A 128 3.02 8.66 8.12
N GLU A 129 3.17 8.11 9.33
CA GLU A 129 2.18 8.15 10.42
C GLU A 129 1.82 9.58 10.83
N ASP A 130 2.78 10.50 10.77
CA ASP A 130 2.56 11.93 11.03
C ASP A 130 1.48 12.54 10.11
N PHE A 131 1.23 11.97 8.92
CA PHE A 131 0.23 12.45 7.97
C PHE A 131 -1.16 11.82 8.11
N GLU A 132 -1.37 10.82 8.98
CA GLU A 132 -2.66 10.09 9.01
C GLU A 132 -3.89 10.96 9.34
N ASN A 133 -3.66 12.06 10.06
CA ASN A 133 -4.70 13.01 10.44
C ASN A 133 -4.65 14.30 9.61
N GLU A 134 -3.79 14.36 8.60
CA GLU A 134 -3.64 15.51 7.72
C GLU A 134 -4.33 15.25 6.38
N SER A 135 -4.95 16.30 5.85
CA SER A 135 -5.49 16.25 4.49
C SER A 135 -4.31 16.28 3.52
N VAL A 136 -4.21 15.23 2.70
CA VAL A 136 -3.21 15.07 1.65
C VAL A 136 -3.90 14.93 0.29
N THR A 137 -3.20 15.30 -0.78
CA THR A 137 -3.61 14.99 -2.14
C THR A 137 -3.07 13.61 -2.53
N ILE A 138 -3.95 12.73 -3.00
CA ILE A 138 -3.62 11.38 -3.43
C ILE A 138 -3.92 11.26 -4.93
N ILE A 139 -2.93 10.79 -5.68
CA ILE A 139 -3.13 10.32 -7.06
C ILE A 139 -2.98 8.82 -7.06
N ALA A 140 -4.02 8.11 -7.51
CA ALA A 140 -4.04 6.65 -7.49
C ALA A 140 -4.70 6.06 -8.72
N LYS A 141 -4.28 4.87 -9.11
CA LYS A 141 -4.95 4.06 -10.12
C LYS A 141 -6.00 3.16 -9.47
N LEU A 142 -7.23 3.20 -9.99
CA LEU A 142 -8.32 2.33 -9.55
C LEU A 142 -8.11 0.90 -10.07
N ILE A 143 -7.75 -0.03 -9.19
CA ILE A 143 -7.51 -1.42 -9.58
C ILE A 143 -8.81 -2.23 -9.62
N SER A 144 -9.63 -2.12 -8.57
CA SER A 144 -10.90 -2.84 -8.50
C SER A 144 -11.85 -2.21 -7.49
N LYS A 145 -13.15 -2.34 -7.74
CA LYS A 145 -14.23 -2.12 -6.78
C LYS A 145 -14.78 -3.48 -6.36
N LYS A 146 -15.00 -3.70 -5.07
CA LYS A 146 -15.47 -4.95 -4.50
C LYS A 146 -16.62 -4.70 -3.54
N ASP A 147 -17.69 -5.46 -3.73
CA ASP A 147 -18.84 -5.45 -2.83
C ASP A 147 -18.71 -6.65 -1.87
N VAL A 148 -18.63 -6.37 -0.58
CA VAL A 148 -18.50 -7.39 0.47
C VAL A 148 -19.88 -7.71 1.00
N LYS A 149 -20.28 -8.99 0.93
CA LYS A 149 -21.66 -9.42 1.25
C LYS A 149 -21.78 -10.32 2.46
N ASN A 150 -20.79 -11.18 2.71
CA ASN A 150 -20.92 -12.29 3.67
C ASN A 150 -19.70 -12.48 4.56
N GLU A 151 -18.49 -12.48 3.99
CA GLU A 151 -17.25 -12.79 4.70
C GLU A 151 -16.24 -11.68 4.46
N SER A 152 -15.44 -11.39 5.49
CA SER A 152 -14.36 -10.44 5.38
C SER A 152 -13.34 -10.90 4.33
N VAL A 153 -12.81 -9.94 3.58
CA VAL A 153 -11.85 -10.20 2.52
C VAL A 153 -10.46 -9.89 3.04
N ILE A 154 -9.58 -10.90 3.06
CA ILE A 154 -8.16 -10.69 3.36
C ILE A 154 -7.56 -9.78 2.27
N VAL A 155 -7.20 -8.57 2.68
CA VAL A 155 -6.57 -7.58 1.80
C VAL A 155 -5.08 -7.53 1.99
N TYR A 156 -4.57 -7.87 3.18
CA TYR A 156 -3.15 -8.01 3.47
C TYR A 156 -2.86 -9.41 4.04
N ASP A 157 -2.13 -10.22 3.27
CA ASP A 157 -1.69 -11.57 3.69
C ASP A 157 -0.27 -11.43 4.23
N VAL A 158 -0.05 -11.62 5.53
CA VAL A 158 1.25 -11.38 6.17
C VAL A 158 2.35 -12.22 5.52
N MET A 159 2.07 -13.49 5.24
CA MET A 159 3.05 -14.39 4.64
C MET A 159 3.41 -13.96 3.21
N LYS A 160 2.46 -13.39 2.48
CA LYS A 160 2.67 -12.85 1.13
C LYS A 160 3.32 -11.48 1.13
N ASP A 161 2.74 -10.54 1.85
CA ASP A 161 2.96 -9.10 1.71
C ASP A 161 4.06 -8.62 2.66
N LEU A 162 4.22 -9.25 3.84
CA LEU A 162 5.33 -9.00 4.75
C LEU A 162 6.55 -9.86 4.39
N PHE A 163 6.38 -11.18 4.31
CA PHE A 163 7.49 -12.13 4.15
C PHE A 163 7.82 -12.48 2.71
N SER A 164 7.12 -11.89 1.74
CA SER A 164 7.34 -12.15 0.31
C SER A 164 7.31 -13.65 -0.05
N MET A 165 6.62 -14.49 0.72
CA MET A 165 6.65 -15.94 0.52
C MET A 165 5.92 -16.32 -0.76
N SER A 166 6.45 -17.33 -1.46
CA SER A 166 5.79 -17.86 -2.65
C SER A 166 4.51 -18.61 -2.29
N ARG A 167 3.58 -18.71 -3.24
CA ARG A 167 2.35 -19.50 -3.07
C ARG A 167 2.63 -20.97 -2.74
N ALA A 168 3.73 -21.53 -3.26
CA ALA A 168 4.11 -22.92 -2.99
C ALA A 168 4.47 -23.13 -1.52
N ILE A 169 5.28 -22.23 -0.96
CA ILE A 169 5.70 -22.27 0.46
C ILE A 169 4.50 -22.06 1.38
N ARG A 170 3.65 -21.06 1.10
CA ARG A 170 2.44 -20.80 1.91
C ARG A 170 1.51 -22.01 1.99
N ARG A 171 1.37 -22.80 0.91
CA ARG A 171 0.54 -24.01 0.90
C ARG A 171 1.09 -25.13 1.79
N GLN A 172 2.40 -25.18 2.01
CA GLN A 172 3.01 -26.16 2.89
C GLN A 172 2.86 -25.77 4.37
N LEU A 173 2.76 -24.48 4.66
CA LEU A 173 2.63 -23.91 6.01
C LEU A 173 1.18 -23.67 6.45
N GLN A 174 0.20 -24.17 5.69
CA GLN A 174 -1.24 -23.87 5.87
C GLN A 174 -1.84 -24.25 7.23
N SER A 175 -1.09 -24.89 8.12
CA SER A 175 -1.55 -25.33 9.45
C SER A 175 -1.14 -24.42 10.61
N ASP A 176 -0.21 -23.48 10.41
CA ASP A 176 0.44 -22.79 11.51
C ASP A 176 0.06 -21.30 11.49
N GLU A 177 -1.11 -20.98 12.04
CA GLU A 177 -1.39 -19.61 12.47
C GLU A 177 -0.33 -19.23 13.50
N ILE A 178 0.46 -18.20 13.19
CA ILE A 178 1.44 -17.68 14.14
C ILE A 178 0.66 -16.82 15.13
N GLU A 179 0.57 -17.28 16.37
CA GLU A 179 -0.14 -16.58 17.44
C GLU A 179 0.34 -15.13 17.56
N GLY A 180 -0.60 -14.18 17.49
CA GLY A 180 -0.34 -12.74 17.51
C GLY A 180 -0.11 -12.10 16.14
N ILE A 181 0.10 -12.87 15.07
CA ILE A 181 0.29 -12.34 13.71
C ILE A 181 -0.96 -12.61 12.86
N ASN A 182 -1.76 -11.58 12.65
CA ASN A 182 -3.01 -11.68 11.91
C ASN A 182 -2.91 -11.03 10.52
N ASN A 183 -3.62 -11.62 9.56
CA ASN A 183 -3.88 -10.97 8.27
C ASN A 183 -4.82 -9.79 8.47
N ILE A 184 -4.72 -8.77 7.60
CA ILE A 184 -5.65 -7.63 7.62
C ILE A 184 -6.76 -7.91 6.62
N SER A 185 -8.01 -7.77 7.09
CA SER A 185 -9.22 -8.05 6.32
C SER A 185 -10.18 -6.87 6.37
N ILE A 186 -11.02 -6.74 5.34
CA ILE A 186 -12.08 -5.72 5.26
C ILE A 186 -13.43 -6.44 5.20
N ASP A 187 -14.40 -5.98 5.98
CA ASP A 187 -15.77 -6.52 6.04
C ASP A 187 -16.82 -5.61 5.37
N GLU A 188 -16.44 -4.44 4.89
CA GLU A 188 -17.28 -3.52 4.12
C GLU A 188 -16.88 -3.40 2.64
N ASN A 189 -17.70 -2.70 1.85
CA ASN A 189 -17.41 -2.45 0.44
C ASN A 189 -16.14 -1.60 0.32
N PHE A 190 -15.26 -1.97 -0.60
CA PHE A 190 -14.00 -1.26 -0.75
C PHE A 190 -13.54 -1.18 -2.20
N MET A 191 -12.62 -0.28 -2.45
CA MET A 191 -11.86 -0.22 -3.68
C MET A 191 -10.37 -0.42 -3.41
N THR A 192 -9.72 -1.15 -4.31
CA THR A 192 -8.27 -1.32 -4.30
C THR A 192 -7.65 -0.25 -5.17
N LEU A 193 -6.70 0.49 -4.60
CA LEU A 193 -5.96 1.56 -5.22
C LEU A 193 -4.48 1.18 -5.32
N GLU A 194 -3.86 1.57 -6.43
CA GLU A 194 -2.42 1.62 -6.59
C GLU A 194 -2.01 3.09 -6.52
N VAL A 195 -1.45 3.49 -5.38
CA VAL A 195 -1.02 4.87 -5.14
C VAL A 195 0.16 5.20 -6.05
N LEU A 196 0.05 6.31 -6.77
CA LEU A 196 1.07 6.86 -7.65
C LEU A 196 1.82 8.01 -6.97
N ALA A 197 1.10 8.86 -6.23
CA ALA A 197 1.66 9.95 -5.45
C ALA A 197 0.79 10.26 -4.23
N ILE A 198 1.44 10.70 -3.14
CA ILE A 198 0.81 11.29 -1.94
C ILE A 198 1.68 12.50 -1.58
N TYR A 199 1.06 13.67 -1.45
CA TYR A 199 1.76 14.92 -1.13
C TYR A 199 0.79 15.93 -0.50
N GLN A 200 1.34 17.04 -0.03
CA GLN A 200 0.63 18.20 0.54
C GLN A 200 1.02 19.46 -0.23
#